data_AF-A0A559SPE7-F1
#
_entry.id   AF-A0A559SPE7-F1
#
_cell.length_a   1.000
_cell.length_b   1.000
_cell.length_c   1.000
_cell.angle_alpha   90.00
_cell.angle_beta   90.00
_cell.angle_gamma   90.00
#
_symmetry.space_group_name_H-M   'P 1'
#
loop_
_entity.id
_entity.type
_entity.pdbx_description
1 polymer ?
#
loop_
_entity_poly.entity_id
_entity_poly.type
_entity_poly.pdbx_seq_one_letter_code
_entity_poly.pdbx_strand_id
1 'polypeptide(L)'
;MKGLEIHQKQIEAFSIAAMRAPALVAAGGVAASLGFYSANYSRLAGKSEALDLFNASWAWLLAGLLLTVLAPGIAYFSQLAYSHSIENHEHTWEFPFSTETRRSRIAHRVGNASRWLCVALVLLSIAAVNSGGIKFLHLVATL
;
A
#
# COMPACT_ATOMS: atom_id res chain seq x y z
N MET A 1 29.17 1.70 -10.00
CA MET A 1 28.01 1.01 -9.41
C MET A 1 26.74 1.09 -10.29
N LYS A 2 26.84 0.98 -11.63
CA LYS A 2 25.66 1.09 -12.52
C LYS A 2 24.65 -0.07 -12.37
N GLY A 3 25.11 -1.28 -12.08
CA GLY A 3 24.22 -2.45 -11.94
C GLY A 3 23.28 -2.36 -10.74
N LEU A 4 23.74 -1.78 -9.63
CA LEU A 4 22.94 -1.57 -8.42
C LEU A 4 21.83 -0.53 -8.64
N GLU A 5 22.14 0.57 -9.33
CA GLU A 5 21.16 1.60 -9.71
C GLU A 5 20.07 1.04 -10.64
N ILE A 6 20.44 0.19 -11.60
CA ILE A 6 19.48 -0.44 -12.52
C ILE A 6 18.51 -1.34 -11.74
N HIS A 7 19.03 -2.13 -10.80
CA HIS A 7 18.20 -3.04 -10.00
C HIS A 7 17.27 -2.28 -9.05
N GLN A 8 17.75 -1.20 -8.42
CA GLN A 8 16.90 -0.32 -7.60
C GLN A 8 15.77 0.32 -8.42
N LYS A 9 16.08 0.86 -9.60
CA LYS A 9 15.07 1.46 -10.49
C LYS A 9 14.02 0.45 -10.95
N GLN A 10 14.41 -0.80 -11.22
CA GLN A 10 13.46 -1.86 -11.58
C GLN A 10 12.52 -2.20 -10.42
N ILE A 11 13.05 -2.35 -9.20
CA ILE A 11 12.24 -2.66 -8.01
C ILE A 11 11.24 -1.53 -7.73
N GLU A 12 11.68 -0.27 -7.86
CA GLU A 12 10.81 0.89 -7.70
C GLU A 12 9.69 0.92 -8.74
N ALA A 13 10.02 0.67 -10.02
CA ALA A 13 9.05 0.59 -11.10
C ALA A 13 8.00 -0.52 -10.87
N PHE A 14 8.42 -1.71 -10.42
CA PHE A 14 7.50 -2.80 -10.09
C PHE A 14 6.62 -2.47 -8.88
N SER A 15 7.16 -1.81 -7.86
CA SER A 15 6.39 -1.39 -6.69
C SER A 15 5.29 -0.40 -7.07
N ILE A 16 5.63 0.62 -7.87
CA ILE A 16 4.66 1.61 -8.34
C ILE A 16 3.60 0.94 -9.23
N ALA A 17 4.00 0.02 -10.11
CA ALA A 17 3.07 -0.71 -10.97
C ALA A 17 2.08 -1.56 -10.17
N ALA A 18 2.56 -2.30 -9.16
CA ALA A 18 1.73 -3.16 -8.31
C ALA A 18 0.66 -2.37 -7.52
N MET A 19 0.97 -1.14 -7.11
CA MET A 19 0.07 -0.30 -6.32
C MET A 19 -1.02 0.40 -7.14
N ARG A 20 -0.84 0.53 -8.47
CA ARG A 20 -1.82 1.18 -9.34
C ARG A 20 -3.15 0.44 -9.38
N ALA A 21 -3.13 -0.89 -9.47
CA ALA A 21 -4.35 -1.67 -9.61
C ALA A 21 -5.25 -1.55 -8.37
N PRO A 22 -4.77 -1.78 -7.13
CA PRO A 22 -5.60 -1.58 -5.94
C PRO A 22 -6.09 -0.13 -5.77
N ALA A 23 -5.26 0.87 -6.12
CA ALA A 23 -5.64 2.27 -6.03
C ALA A 23 -6.76 2.64 -7.02
N LEU A 24 -6.65 2.18 -8.27
CA LEU A 24 -7.68 2.38 -9.30
C LEU A 24 -8.99 1.69 -8.94
N VAL A 25 -8.92 0.46 -8.44
CA VAL A 25 -10.12 -0.28 -8.00
C VAL A 25 -10.78 0.40 -6.79
N ALA A 26 -9.99 0.85 -5.81
CA ALA A 26 -10.53 1.57 -4.65
C ALA A 26 -11.20 2.90 -5.08
N ALA A 27 -10.53 3.70 -5.92
CA ALA A 27 -11.08 4.95 -6.42
C ALA A 27 -12.34 4.74 -7.28
N GLY A 28 -12.32 3.76 -8.17
CA GLY A 28 -13.48 3.38 -8.98
C GLY A 28 -14.64 2.88 -8.12
N GLY A 29 -14.36 2.08 -7.08
CA GLY A 29 -15.34 1.62 -6.11
C GLY A 29 -15.98 2.77 -5.33
N VAL A 30 -15.19 3.75 -4.88
CA VAL A 30 -15.71 4.96 -4.22
C VAL A 30 -16.61 5.75 -5.18
N ALA A 31 -16.19 5.98 -6.43
CA ALA A 31 -17.01 6.68 -7.42
C ALA A 31 -18.33 5.95 -7.71
N ALA A 32 -18.28 4.61 -7.87
CA ALA A 32 -19.46 3.79 -8.08
C ALA A 32 -20.41 3.85 -6.86
N SER A 33 -19.88 3.81 -5.64
CA SER A 33 -20.67 3.91 -4.41
C SER A 33 -21.39 5.26 -4.28
N LEU A 34 -20.72 6.37 -4.61
CA LEU A 34 -21.34 7.70 -4.62
C LEU A 34 -22.42 7.84 -5.69
N GLY A 35 -22.19 7.30 -6.88
CA GLY A 35 -23.20 7.26 -7.94
C GLY A 35 -24.43 6.45 -7.52
N PHE A 36 -24.22 5.30 -6.88
CA PHE A 36 -25.28 4.45 -6.36
C PHE A 36 -26.10 5.15 -5.26
N TYR A 37 -25.41 5.83 -4.32
CA TYR A 37 -26.04 6.61 -3.26
C TYR A 37 -26.91 7.73 -3.84
N SER A 38 -26.38 8.50 -4.79
CA SER A 38 -27.11 9.59 -5.45
C SER A 38 -28.38 9.10 -6.15
N ALA A 39 -28.29 7.97 -6.87
CA ALA A 39 -29.40 7.41 -7.63
C ALA A 39 -30.49 6.74 -6.77
N ASN A 40 -30.14 6.20 -5.59
CA ASN A 40 -31.04 5.39 -4.76
C ASN A 40 -31.33 6.00 -3.39
N TYR A 41 -31.00 7.29 -3.19
CA TYR A 41 -31.09 7.96 -1.89
C TYR A 41 -32.44 7.78 -1.19
N SER A 42 -33.56 7.91 -1.91
CA SER A 42 -34.91 7.75 -1.34
C SER A 42 -35.19 6.33 -0.82
N ARG A 43 -34.59 5.30 -1.42
CA ARG A 43 -34.73 3.89 -0.99
C ARG A 43 -33.79 3.55 0.16
N LEU A 44 -32.61 4.18 0.20
CA LEU A 44 -31.63 4.05 1.28
C LEU A 44 -32.07 4.79 2.55
N ALA A 45 -32.58 6.01 2.42
CA ALA A 45 -32.99 6.85 3.55
C ALA A 45 -34.12 6.22 4.39
N GLY A 46 -34.94 5.35 3.79
CA GLY A 46 -36.01 4.64 4.48
C GLY A 46 -35.60 3.34 5.20
N LYS A 47 -34.36 2.84 5.00
CA LYS A 47 -33.88 1.55 5.54
C LYS A 47 -32.54 1.76 6.26
N SER A 48 -32.54 1.85 7.59
CA SER A 48 -31.30 2.12 8.35
C SER A 48 -30.22 1.05 8.14
N GLU A 49 -30.62 -0.22 8.03
CA GLU A 49 -29.68 -1.33 7.78
C GLU A 49 -28.93 -1.19 6.44
N ALA A 50 -29.60 -0.67 5.41
CA ALA A 50 -28.98 -0.45 4.10
C ALA A 50 -27.97 0.71 4.14
N LEU A 51 -28.25 1.75 4.93
CA LEU A 51 -27.33 2.86 5.20
C LEU A 51 -26.09 2.41 5.97
N ASP A 52 -26.24 1.54 6.96
CA ASP A 52 -25.12 1.00 7.73
C ASP A 52 -24.21 0.12 6.87
N LEU A 53 -24.78 -0.73 6.01
CA LEU A 53 -24.02 -1.52 5.04
C LEU A 53 -23.29 -0.64 4.02
N PHE A 54 -23.92 0.44 3.56
CA PHE A 54 -23.30 1.41 2.66
C PHE A 54 -22.09 2.10 3.32
N ASN A 55 -22.27 2.62 4.53
CA ASN A 55 -21.20 3.29 5.27
C ASN A 55 -20.05 2.33 5.58
N ALA A 56 -20.35 1.09 5.94
CA ALA A 56 -19.33 0.06 6.15
C ALA A 56 -18.54 -0.21 4.86
N SER A 57 -19.24 -0.43 3.75
CA SER A 57 -18.60 -0.63 2.43
C SER A 57 -17.70 0.53 2.05
N TRP A 58 -18.18 1.76 2.21
CA TRP A 58 -17.44 2.98 1.89
C TRP A 58 -16.19 3.14 2.77
N ALA A 59 -16.31 2.88 4.08
CA ALA A 59 -15.18 2.91 5.01
C ALA A 59 -14.08 1.90 4.61
N TRP A 60 -14.46 0.69 4.20
CA TRP A 60 -13.51 -0.33 3.73
C TRP A 60 -12.81 0.06 2.43
N LEU A 61 -13.53 0.63 1.46
CA LEU A 61 -12.95 1.11 0.21
C LEU A 61 -12.00 2.29 0.43
N LEU A 62 -12.37 3.24 1.30
CA LEU A 62 -11.52 4.37 1.68
C LEU A 62 -10.28 3.91 2.44
N ALA A 63 -10.41 2.97 3.38
CA ALA A 63 -9.28 2.37 4.07
C ALA A 63 -8.32 1.70 3.09
N GLY A 64 -8.84 0.93 2.13
CA GLY A 64 -8.06 0.35 1.04
C GLY A 64 -7.25 1.39 0.27
N LEU A 65 -7.89 2.50 -0.12
CA LEU A 65 -7.24 3.62 -0.80
C LEU A 65 -6.14 4.26 0.05
N LEU A 66 -6.40 4.56 1.33
CA LEU A 66 -5.41 5.16 2.22
C LEU A 66 -4.18 4.25 2.38
N LEU A 67 -4.39 2.94 2.51
CA LEU A 67 -3.30 1.96 2.59
C LEU A 67 -2.46 1.92 1.30
N THR A 68 -3.08 2.06 0.11
CA THR A 68 -2.31 2.15 -1.15
C THR A 68 -1.44 3.39 -1.25
N VAL A 69 -1.86 4.50 -0.63
CA VAL A 69 -1.10 5.76 -0.62
C VAL A 69 0.02 5.72 0.43
N LEU A 70 -0.20 5.07 1.57
CA LEU A 70 0.80 4.95 2.64
C LEU A 70 1.94 4.00 2.27
N ALA A 71 1.63 2.90 1.57
CA ALA A 71 2.62 1.89 1.23
C ALA A 71 3.86 2.41 0.45
N PRO A 72 3.75 3.27 -0.60
CA PRO A 72 4.93 3.83 -1.27
C PRO A 72 5.71 4.78 -0.36
N GLY A 73 5.04 5.48 0.56
CA GLY A 73 5.71 6.29 1.58
C GLY A 73 6.64 5.45 2.47
N ILE A 74 6.17 4.27 2.89
CA ILE A 74 6.99 3.33 3.69
C ILE A 74 8.09 2.68 2.84
N ALA A 75 7.83 2.39 1.58
CA ALA A 75 8.85 1.90 0.66
C ALA A 75 10.01 2.89 0.50
N TYR A 76 9.71 4.19 0.46
CA TYR A 76 10.73 5.24 0.40
C TYR A 76 11.63 5.25 1.65
N PHE A 77 11.05 5.10 2.85
CA PHE A 77 11.85 4.96 4.08
C PHE A 77 12.75 3.73 4.06
N SER A 78 12.30 2.62 3.46
CA SER A 78 13.13 1.43 3.26
C SER A 78 14.33 1.74 2.37
N GLN A 79 14.11 2.40 1.23
CA GLN A 79 15.17 2.81 0.31
C GLN A 79 16.19 3.74 0.98
N LEU A 80 15.73 4.74 1.74
CA LEU A 80 16.60 5.65 2.49
C LEU A 80 17.48 4.91 3.50
N ALA A 81 16.90 3.97 4.25
CA ALA A 81 17.63 3.17 5.23
C ALA A 81 18.68 2.26 4.56
N TYR A 82 18.36 1.68 3.40
CA TYR A 82 19.33 0.90 2.63
C TYR A 82 20.46 1.75 2.06
N SER A 83 20.17 2.95 1.54
CA SER A 83 21.21 3.88 1.09
C SER A 83 22.17 4.25 2.22
N HIS A 84 21.63 4.55 3.42
CA HIS A 84 22.45 4.80 4.60
C HIS A 84 23.24 3.57 5.07
N SER A 85 22.72 2.35 4.90
CA SER A 85 23.48 1.14 5.19
C SER A 85 24.71 1.03 4.28
N ILE A 86 24.56 1.33 2.99
CA ILE A 86 25.65 1.27 2.01
C ILE A 86 26.72 2.33 2.32
N GLU A 87 26.32 3.58 2.60
CA GLU A 87 27.25 4.66 2.95
C GLU A 87 28.10 4.38 4.19
N ASN A 88 27.56 3.62 5.14
CA ASN A 88 28.25 3.30 6.40
C ASN A 88 29.12 2.03 6.31
N HIS A 89 29.39 1.48 5.12
CA HIS A 89 30.40 0.43 4.97
C HIS A 89 31.80 1.01 5.09
N GLU A 90 32.66 0.34 5.85
CA GLU A 90 34.08 0.67 5.87
C GLU A 90 34.75 0.01 4.66
N HIS A 91 35.41 0.82 3.84
CA HIS A 91 36.14 0.35 2.66
C HIS A 91 37.63 0.24 2.99
N THR A 92 38.13 -1.00 3.04
CA THR A 92 39.54 -1.32 3.27
C THR A 92 40.20 -1.81 1.98
N TRP A 93 41.49 -1.51 1.80
CA TRP A 93 42.28 -2.04 0.68
C TRP A 93 42.67 -3.51 0.86
N GLU A 94 42.55 -4.02 2.09
CA GLU A 94 42.72 -5.42 2.44
C GLU A 94 41.39 -6.17 2.33
N PHE A 95 41.46 -7.41 1.84
CA PHE A 95 40.29 -8.29 1.72
C PHE A 95 39.77 -8.69 3.11
N PRO A 96 38.45 -8.60 3.41
CA PRO A 96 37.37 -8.17 2.52
C PRO A 96 37.33 -6.65 2.33
N PHE A 97 37.19 -6.20 1.07
CA PHE A 97 37.22 -4.79 0.66
C PHE A 97 36.06 -3.92 1.19
N SER A 98 35.11 -4.52 1.89
CA SER A 98 34.00 -3.86 2.56
C SER A 98 33.67 -4.60 3.85
N THR A 99 33.75 -3.92 4.99
CA THR A 99 33.35 -4.45 6.29
C THR A 99 32.05 -3.81 6.76
N GLU A 100 31.14 -4.63 7.28
CA GLU A 100 29.91 -4.13 7.90
C GLU A 100 30.23 -3.44 9.22
N THR A 101 29.87 -2.16 9.34
CA THR A 101 29.88 -1.46 10.63
C THR A 101 28.59 -1.73 11.42
N ARG A 102 28.62 -1.50 12.74
CA ARG A 102 27.42 -1.57 13.60
C ARG A 102 26.27 -0.70 13.08
N ARG A 103 26.58 0.47 12.51
CA ARG A 103 25.59 1.40 11.94
C ARG A 103 24.96 0.83 10.66
N SER A 104 25.77 0.25 9.78
CA SER A 104 25.27 -0.43 8.56
C SER A 104 24.27 -1.54 8.91
N ARG A 105 24.57 -2.36 9.92
CA ARG A 105 23.67 -3.46 10.35
C ARG A 105 22.32 -2.97 10.89
N ILE A 106 22.30 -1.87 11.64
CA ILE A 106 21.05 -1.29 12.16
C ILE A 106 20.21 -0.74 11.01
N ALA A 107 20.84 0.03 10.11
CA ALA A 107 20.18 0.60 8.95
C ALA A 107 19.58 -0.50 8.04
N HIS A 108 20.31 -1.59 7.82
CA HIS A 108 19.82 -2.75 7.08
C HIS A 108 18.58 -3.41 7.73
N ARG A 109 18.56 -3.54 9.07
CA ARG A 109 17.39 -4.07 9.79
C ARG A 109 16.17 -3.17 9.67
N VAL A 110 16.35 -1.85 9.80
CA VAL A 110 15.27 -0.86 9.63
C VAL A 110 14.72 -0.88 8.20
N GLY A 111 15.61 -0.98 7.20
CA GLY A 111 15.23 -1.14 5.80
C GLY A 111 14.41 -2.40 5.55
N ASN A 112 14.82 -3.53 6.14
CA ASN A 112 14.07 -4.79 5.98
C ASN A 112 12.71 -4.77 6.70
N ALA A 113 12.64 -4.16 7.89
CA ALA A 113 11.39 -4.03 8.65
C ALA A 113 10.36 -3.17 7.90
N SER A 114 10.78 -2.02 7.37
CA SER A 114 9.93 -1.15 6.55
C SER A 114 9.49 -1.83 5.24
N ARG A 115 10.35 -2.65 4.63
CA ARG A 115 9.99 -3.46 3.45
C ARG A 115 8.85 -4.44 3.76
N TRP A 116 8.95 -5.19 4.86
CA TRP A 116 7.89 -6.11 5.28
C TRP A 116 6.60 -5.38 5.64
N LEU A 117 6.70 -4.23 6.28
CA LEU A 117 5.56 -3.39 6.59
C LEU A 117 4.84 -2.90 5.32
N CYS A 118 5.60 -2.50 4.29
CA CYS A 118 5.03 -2.12 2.98
C CYS A 118 4.25 -3.28 2.35
N VAL A 119 4.81 -4.50 2.33
CA VAL A 119 4.12 -5.70 1.82
C VAL A 119 2.83 -5.94 2.61
N ALA A 120 2.87 -5.85 3.94
CA ALA A 120 1.68 -6.02 4.77
C ALA A 120 0.59 -4.98 4.47
N LEU A 121 0.96 -3.71 4.24
CA LEU A 121 0.00 -2.67 3.88
C LEU A 121 -0.66 -2.91 2.52
N VAL A 122 0.10 -3.40 1.53
CA VAL A 122 -0.46 -3.75 0.21
C VAL A 122 -1.46 -4.89 0.34
N LEU A 123 -1.12 -5.94 1.09
CA LEU A 123 -2.02 -7.07 1.32
C LEU A 123 -3.29 -6.64 2.09
N LEU A 124 -3.14 -5.80 3.12
CA LEU A 124 -4.27 -5.23 3.86
C LEU A 124 -5.15 -4.35 2.97
N SER A 125 -4.54 -3.57 2.06
CA SER A 125 -5.28 -2.77 1.10
C SER A 125 -6.14 -3.64 0.18
N ILE A 126 -5.57 -4.70 -0.38
CA ILE A 126 -6.30 -5.65 -1.23
C ILE A 126 -7.44 -6.30 -0.46
N ALA A 127 -7.20 -6.74 0.78
CA ALA A 127 -8.22 -7.33 1.64
C ALA A 127 -9.35 -6.33 1.96
N ALA A 128 -9.01 -5.07 2.24
CA ALA A 128 -9.97 -4.01 2.52
C ALA A 128 -10.84 -3.69 1.29
N VAL A 129 -10.23 -3.56 0.11
CA VAL A 129 -10.95 -3.33 -1.15
C VAL A 129 -11.90 -4.48 -1.47
N ASN A 130 -11.46 -5.72 -1.34
CA ASN A 130 -12.32 -6.90 -1.54
C ASN A 130 -13.49 -6.93 -0.54
N SER A 131 -13.22 -6.68 0.75
CA SER A 131 -14.25 -6.67 1.79
C SER A 131 -15.29 -5.57 1.56
N GLY A 132 -14.84 -4.37 1.16
CA GLY A 132 -15.72 -3.27 0.76
C GLY A 132 -16.55 -3.61 -0.47
N GLY A 133 -15.92 -4.16 -1.52
CA GLY A 133 -16.60 -4.56 -2.75
C GLY A 133 -17.68 -5.62 -2.54
N ILE A 134 -17.42 -6.65 -1.72
CA ILE A 134 -18.42 -7.68 -1.39
C ILE A 134 -19.61 -7.06 -0.65
N LYS A 135 -19.37 -6.19 0.35
CA LYS A 135 -20.43 -5.48 1.08
C LYS A 135 -21.26 -4.59 0.15
N PHE A 136 -20.62 -3.91 -0.79
CA PHE A 136 -21.29 -3.11 -1.81
C PHE A 136 -22.18 -3.98 -2.72
N LEU A 137 -21.66 -5.08 -3.22
CA LEU A 137 -22.42 -6.00 -4.08
C LEU A 137 -23.62 -6.61 -3.34
N HIS A 138 -23.43 -6.97 -2.07
CA HIS A 138 -24.52 -7.45 -1.22
C HIS A 138 -25.60 -6.37 -1.04
N LEU A 139 -25.20 -5.13 -0.76
CA LEU A 139 -26.12 -4.00 -0.66
C LEU A 139 -26.95 -3.84 -1.95
N VAL A 140 -26.30 -3.85 -3.11
CA VAL A 140 -26.96 -3.75 -4.43
C VAL A 140 -27.93 -4.91 -4.67
N ALA A 141 -27.59 -6.13 -4.25
CA ALA A 141 -28.46 -7.30 -4.41
C ALA A 141 -29.68 -7.28 -3.47
N THR A 142 -29.59 -6.60 -2.33
CA THR A 142 -30.66 -6.54 -1.30
C THR A 142 -31.60 -5.34 -1.41
N LEU A 143 -31.25 -4.35 -2.25
CA LEU A 143 -31.99 -3.09 -2.40
C LEU A 143 -33.08 -3.17 -3.48
#